data_AF-A0AAU4HRC9-F1
#
_entry.id   AF-A0AAU4HRC9-F1
#
_cell.length_a   1.000
_cell.length_b   1.000
_cell.length_c   1.000
_cell.angle_alpha   90.00
_cell.angle_beta   90.00
_cell.angle_gamma   90.00
#
_symmetry.space_group_name_H-M   'P 1'
#
loop_
_entity.id
_entity.type
_entity.pdbx_description
1 polymer ?
#
loop_
_entity_poly.entity_id
_entity_poly.type
_entity_poly.pdbx_seq_one_letter_code
_entity_poly.pdbx_strand_id
1 'polypeptide(L)'
;MDSAEYERKIAFRFAAFDQDGNGYIDRADFDAAAARLLTEFGTKARCDKGQALYSGAEAFWQGMAGIADVDGDQRVSRAEFVGGAVKRLRDNPERFAEIARPFLRAALAVAAQGEDGGAAVPAVERALRVLGASPDAAAFGAQSLDADHDGRVAEADAVAAFSAYFTVIEPDA
;
A
#
# COMPACT_ATOMS: atom_id res chain seq x y z
N MET A 1 -3.80 -6.31 23.72
CA MET A 1 -4.70 -6.15 22.55
C MET A 1 -5.55 -7.39 22.45
N ASP A 2 -6.85 -7.28 22.75
CA ASP A 2 -7.71 -8.46 22.73
C ASP A 2 -7.68 -9.15 21.35
N SER A 3 -7.91 -10.47 21.32
CA SER A 3 -7.87 -11.26 20.08
C SER A 3 -8.80 -10.71 18.99
N ALA A 4 -9.88 -10.02 19.36
CA ALA A 4 -10.84 -9.46 18.42
C ALA A 4 -10.33 -8.16 17.76
N GLU A 5 -9.58 -7.33 18.47
CA GLU A 5 -8.91 -6.15 17.92
C GLU A 5 -7.79 -6.56 16.96
N TYR A 6 -7.02 -7.59 17.31
CA TYR A 6 -6.00 -8.17 16.44
C TYR A 6 -6.59 -8.70 15.12
N GLU A 7 -7.65 -9.51 15.20
CA GLU A 7 -8.37 -10.02 14.03
C GLU A 7 -8.96 -8.91 13.17
N ARG A 8 -9.51 -7.86 13.79
CA ARG A 8 -10.05 -6.69 13.09
C ARG A 8 -8.95 -5.94 12.33
N LYS A 9 -7.77 -5.76 12.93
CA LYS A 9 -6.62 -5.13 12.26
C LYS A 9 -6.12 -5.95 11.08
N ILE A 10 -6.05 -7.28 11.21
CA ILE A 10 -5.66 -8.13 10.07
C ILE A 10 -6.70 -8.09 8.96
N ALA A 11 -7.99 -8.16 9.30
CA ALA A 11 -9.05 -8.05 8.29
C ALA A 11 -8.98 -6.72 7.54
N PHE A 12 -8.71 -5.62 8.25
CA PHE A 12 -8.51 -4.30 7.66
C PHE A 12 -7.29 -4.26 6.72
N ARG A 13 -6.17 -4.88 7.13
CA ARG A 13 -4.95 -4.99 6.30
C ARG A 13 -5.17 -5.79 5.03
N PHE A 14 -5.87 -6.91 5.16
CA PHE A 14 -6.21 -7.77 4.02
C PHE A 14 -7.09 -7.01 3.02
N ALA A 15 -8.15 -6.35 3.51
CA ALA A 15 -9.05 -5.56 2.68
C ALA A 15 -8.38 -4.33 2.02
N ALA A 16 -7.25 -3.85 2.56
CA ALA A 16 -6.47 -2.81 1.89
C ALA A 16 -5.76 -3.32 0.63
N PHE A 17 -5.50 -4.63 0.54
CA PHE A 17 -4.88 -5.27 -0.62
C PHE A 17 -5.88 -5.97 -1.54
N ASP A 18 -6.95 -6.56 -1.01
CA ASP A 18 -8.08 -7.13 -1.76
C ASP A 18 -8.95 -5.98 -2.29
N GLN A 19 -8.57 -5.48 -3.46
CA GLN A 19 -9.03 -4.23 -4.05
C GLN A 19 -10.33 -4.38 -4.82
N ASP A 20 -10.70 -5.62 -5.20
CA ASP A 20 -11.99 -5.96 -5.82
C ASP A 20 -12.98 -6.65 -4.84
N GLY A 21 -12.52 -7.05 -3.65
CA GLY A 21 -13.34 -7.65 -2.60
C GLY A 21 -13.69 -9.11 -2.84
N ASN A 22 -12.93 -9.82 -3.68
CA ASN A 22 -13.20 -11.22 -4.03
C ASN A 22 -12.76 -12.22 -2.95
N GLY A 23 -12.11 -11.75 -1.88
CA GLY A 23 -11.64 -12.56 -0.76
C GLY A 23 -10.24 -13.14 -0.93
N TYR A 24 -9.53 -12.74 -1.98
CA TYR A 24 -8.14 -13.08 -2.27
C TYR A 24 -7.37 -11.78 -2.57
N ILE A 25 -6.08 -11.80 -2.31
CA ILE A 25 -5.17 -10.79 -2.85
C ILE A 25 -4.47 -11.43 -4.05
N ASP A 26 -4.61 -10.84 -5.23
CA ASP A 26 -3.96 -11.31 -6.45
C ASP A 26 -3.37 -10.18 -7.29
N ARG A 27 -2.75 -10.53 -8.42
CA ARG A 27 -2.15 -9.55 -9.34
C ARG A 27 -3.13 -8.47 -9.79
N ALA A 28 -4.38 -8.84 -10.06
CA ALA A 28 -5.39 -7.94 -10.61
C ALA A 28 -5.72 -6.81 -9.64
N ASP A 29 -5.63 -7.06 -8.33
CA ASP A 29 -5.80 -6.02 -7.31
C ASP A 29 -4.78 -4.87 -7.47
N PHE A 30 -3.52 -5.22 -7.67
CA PHE A 30 -2.42 -4.27 -7.82
C PHE A 30 -2.51 -3.52 -9.15
N ASP A 31 -2.84 -4.23 -10.24
CA ASP A 31 -3.08 -3.62 -11.55
C ASP A 31 -4.29 -2.67 -11.51
N ALA A 32 -5.36 -3.05 -10.81
CA ALA A 32 -6.55 -2.21 -10.63
C ALA A 32 -6.26 -0.97 -9.77
N ALA A 33 -5.47 -1.11 -8.70
CA ALA A 33 -5.02 0.01 -7.89
C ALA A 33 -4.20 1.02 -8.72
N ALA A 34 -3.24 0.53 -9.52
CA ALA A 34 -2.47 1.36 -10.42
C ALA A 34 -3.36 2.08 -11.45
N ALA A 35 -4.28 1.37 -12.11
CA ALA A 35 -5.19 1.95 -13.09
C ALA A 35 -6.09 3.05 -12.50
N ARG A 36 -6.59 2.83 -11.27
CA ARG A 36 -7.41 3.81 -10.56
C ARG A 36 -6.62 5.08 -10.21
N LEU A 37 -5.40 4.95 -9.71
CA LEU A 37 -4.52 6.09 -9.45
C LEU A 37 -4.25 6.90 -10.72
N LEU A 38 -3.92 6.25 -11.83
CA LEU A 38 -3.71 6.94 -13.10
C LEU A 38 -4.94 7.71 -13.57
N THR A 39 -6.12 7.11 -13.39
CA THR A 39 -7.40 7.74 -13.73
C THR A 39 -7.65 8.98 -12.87
N GLU A 40 -7.47 8.86 -11.55
CA GLU A 40 -7.68 9.96 -10.58
C GLU A 40 -6.81 11.20 -10.88
N PHE A 41 -5.57 10.97 -11.31
CA PHE A 41 -4.63 12.04 -11.63
C PHE A 41 -4.53 12.33 -13.13
N GLY A 42 -5.39 11.74 -13.97
CA GLY A 42 -5.36 11.96 -15.42
C GLY A 42 -4.03 11.62 -16.09
N THR A 43 -3.24 10.73 -15.49
CA THR A 43 -1.94 10.32 -16.01
C THR A 43 -2.12 9.21 -17.03
N LYS A 44 -1.50 9.34 -18.21
CA LYS A 44 -1.60 8.32 -19.26
C LYS A 44 -0.80 7.07 -18.89
N ALA A 45 -1.40 5.90 -18.99
CA ALA A 45 -0.74 4.61 -18.70
C ALA A 45 0.58 4.38 -19.47
N ARG A 46 0.69 4.89 -20.70
CA ARG A 46 1.87 4.69 -21.56
C ARG A 46 2.99 5.73 -21.37
N CYS A 47 2.81 6.74 -20.50
CA CYS A 47 3.93 7.63 -20.17
C CYS A 47 4.85 6.98 -19.13
N ASP A 48 6.03 7.55 -18.94
CA ASP A 48 7.06 7.01 -18.03
C ASP A 48 6.54 6.80 -16.60
N LYS A 49 5.78 7.77 -16.06
CA LYS A 49 5.15 7.65 -14.73
C LYS A 49 4.11 6.53 -14.68
N GLY A 50 3.31 6.40 -15.74
CA GLY A 50 2.30 5.35 -15.85
C GLY A 50 2.91 3.95 -15.90
N GLN A 51 3.96 3.77 -16.70
CA GLN A 51 4.71 2.52 -16.79
C GLN A 51 5.42 2.19 -15.47
N ALA A 52 6.04 3.20 -14.83
CA ALA A 52 6.68 3.02 -13.53
C ALA A 52 5.69 2.57 -12.45
N LEU A 53 4.44 3.07 -12.48
CA LEU A 53 3.41 2.66 -11.53
C LEU A 53 3.00 1.20 -11.72
N TYR A 54 2.74 0.76 -12.95
CA TYR A 54 2.42 -0.66 -13.23
C TYR A 54 3.60 -1.59 -12.92
N SER A 55 4.82 -1.22 -13.28
CA SER A 55 6.00 -2.02 -12.93
C SER A 55 6.23 -2.09 -11.42
N GLY A 56 5.97 -0.99 -10.69
CA GLY A 56 6.00 -0.97 -9.23
C GLY A 56 4.93 -1.86 -8.62
N ALA A 57 3.71 -1.82 -9.15
CA ALA A 57 2.58 -2.64 -8.71
C ALA A 57 2.88 -4.13 -8.90
N GLU A 58 3.39 -4.53 -10.07
CA GLU A 58 3.82 -5.90 -10.35
C GLU A 58 4.93 -6.36 -9.40
N ALA A 59 5.98 -5.55 -9.23
CA ALA A 59 7.08 -5.89 -8.32
C ALA A 59 6.58 -6.07 -6.88
N PHE A 60 5.63 -5.24 -6.48
CA PHE A 60 5.04 -5.31 -5.15
C PHE A 60 4.19 -6.59 -4.98
N TRP A 61 3.33 -6.91 -5.96
CA TRP A 61 2.59 -8.18 -5.99
C TRP A 61 3.52 -9.38 -5.89
N GLN A 62 4.55 -9.46 -6.74
CA GLN A 62 5.49 -10.59 -6.76
C GLN A 62 6.22 -10.75 -5.41
N GLY A 63 6.62 -9.64 -4.80
CA GLY A 63 7.24 -9.67 -3.48
C GLY A 63 6.28 -10.12 -2.37
N MET A 64 5.00 -9.75 -2.44
CA MET A 64 3.98 -10.23 -1.52
C MET A 64 3.69 -11.73 -1.70
N ALA A 65 3.47 -12.18 -2.93
CA ALA A 65 3.23 -13.58 -3.25
C ALA A 65 4.39 -14.46 -2.76
N GLY A 66 5.64 -14.07 -3.03
CA GLY A 66 6.82 -14.81 -2.55
C GLY A 66 6.95 -14.93 -1.01
N ILE A 67 6.20 -14.14 -0.25
CA ILE A 67 6.15 -14.17 1.21
C ILE A 67 4.94 -14.95 1.73
N ALA A 68 3.80 -14.85 1.02
CA ALA A 68 2.48 -15.18 1.55
C ALA A 68 1.79 -16.33 0.81
N ASP A 69 1.97 -16.47 -0.51
CA ASP A 69 1.40 -17.54 -1.33
C ASP A 69 2.14 -18.85 -1.03
N VAL A 70 1.54 -19.72 -0.21
CA VAL A 70 2.20 -20.94 0.29
C VAL A 70 1.99 -22.10 -0.66
N ASP A 71 0.82 -22.17 -1.30
CA ASP A 71 0.46 -23.28 -2.20
C ASP A 71 0.79 -23.00 -3.68
N GLY A 72 1.16 -21.77 -4.02
CA GLY A 72 1.63 -21.37 -5.34
C GLY A 72 0.50 -21.15 -6.34
N ASP A 73 -0.74 -20.92 -5.89
CA ASP A 73 -1.90 -20.73 -6.75
C ASP A 73 -2.00 -19.33 -7.37
N GLN A 74 -1.02 -18.45 -7.09
CA GLN A 74 -0.97 -17.05 -7.51
C GLN A 74 -2.08 -16.19 -6.91
N ARG A 75 -2.53 -16.56 -5.71
CA ARG A 75 -3.45 -15.80 -4.88
C ARG A 75 -2.97 -15.90 -3.43
N VAL A 76 -3.37 -14.94 -2.62
CA VAL A 76 -3.14 -15.00 -1.18
C VAL A 76 -4.49 -15.00 -0.50
N SER A 77 -4.86 -16.15 0.04
CA SER A 77 -6.05 -16.27 0.88
C SER A 77 -5.87 -15.56 2.21
N ARG A 78 -6.98 -15.28 2.91
CA ARG A 78 -6.91 -14.71 4.27
C ARG A 78 -6.11 -15.59 5.24
N ALA A 79 -6.20 -16.91 5.11
CA ALA A 79 -5.47 -17.84 5.95
C ALA A 79 -3.95 -17.75 5.73
N GLU A 80 -3.52 -17.65 4.48
CA GLU A 80 -2.13 -17.45 4.09
C GLU A 80 -1.58 -16.08 4.51
N PHE A 81 -2.40 -15.04 4.35
CA PHE A 81 -2.04 -13.71 4.82
C PHE A 81 -1.82 -13.69 6.34
N VAL A 82 -2.72 -14.28 7.13
CA VAL A 82 -2.58 -14.37 8.60
C VAL A 82 -1.40 -15.25 9.00
N GLY A 83 -1.28 -16.44 8.42
CA GLY A 83 -0.31 -17.46 8.84
C GLY A 83 1.12 -17.19 8.35
N GLY A 84 1.27 -16.63 7.15
CA GLY A 84 2.55 -16.38 6.51
C GLY A 84 2.93 -14.90 6.50
N ALA A 85 2.07 -14.05 5.92
CA ALA A 85 2.39 -12.66 5.68
C ALA A 85 2.53 -11.86 6.98
N VAL A 86 1.52 -11.87 7.86
CA VAL A 86 1.50 -11.04 9.09
C VAL A 86 2.74 -11.25 9.95
N LYS A 87 3.18 -12.50 10.12
CA LYS A 87 4.41 -12.80 10.88
C LYS A 87 5.65 -12.22 10.19
N ARG A 88 5.82 -12.46 8.88
CA ARG A 88 7.01 -11.96 8.14
C ARG A 88 7.02 -10.44 8.01
N LEU A 89 5.85 -9.83 7.81
CA LEU A 89 5.62 -8.40 7.80
C LEU A 89 6.02 -7.75 9.13
N ARG A 90 5.75 -8.44 10.25
CA ARG A 90 6.19 -8.00 11.58
C ARG A 90 7.69 -8.17 11.79
N ASP A 91 8.23 -9.32 11.41
CA ASP A 91 9.64 -9.65 11.71
C ASP A 91 10.60 -8.82 10.83
N ASN A 92 10.18 -8.40 9.62
CA ASN A 92 11.00 -7.68 8.66
C ASN A 92 10.22 -6.54 7.95
N PRO A 93 9.67 -5.57 8.70
CA PRO A 93 8.77 -4.53 8.17
C PRO A 93 9.50 -3.61 7.18
N GLU A 94 10.75 -3.25 7.48
CA GLU A 94 11.60 -2.43 6.63
C GLU A 94 11.84 -3.12 5.28
N ARG A 95 12.15 -4.42 5.30
CA ARG A 95 12.37 -5.20 4.07
C ARG A 95 11.11 -5.24 3.20
N PHE A 96 9.94 -5.35 3.81
CA PHE A 96 8.68 -5.32 3.06
C PHE A 96 8.38 -3.92 2.51
N ALA A 97 8.65 -2.86 3.27
CA ALA A 97 8.53 -1.50 2.77
C ALA A 97 9.48 -1.23 1.59
N GLU A 98 10.69 -1.80 1.59
CA GLU A 98 11.59 -1.75 0.45
C GLU A 98 11.06 -2.50 -0.78
N ILE A 99 10.32 -3.60 -0.61
CA ILE A 99 9.62 -4.27 -1.71
C ILE A 99 8.53 -3.35 -2.29
N ALA A 100 7.80 -2.61 -1.44
CA ALA A 100 6.75 -1.68 -1.86
C ALA A 100 7.29 -0.34 -2.39
N ARG A 101 8.53 0.03 -2.06
CA ARG A 101 9.14 1.34 -2.40
C ARG A 101 8.97 1.74 -3.87
N PRO A 102 9.20 0.87 -4.89
CA PRO A 102 8.98 1.24 -6.28
C PRO A 102 7.54 1.67 -6.59
N PHE A 103 6.55 1.00 -6.00
CA PHE A 103 5.14 1.35 -6.14
C PHE A 103 4.83 2.67 -5.42
N LEU A 104 5.26 2.83 -4.16
CA LEU A 104 5.04 4.05 -3.37
C LEU A 104 5.63 5.29 -4.05
N ARG A 105 6.87 5.19 -4.52
CA ARG A 105 7.55 6.25 -5.30
C ARG A 105 6.77 6.61 -6.55
N ALA A 106 6.31 5.62 -7.32
CA ALA A 106 5.56 5.86 -8.54
C ALA A 106 4.18 6.48 -8.26
N ALA A 107 3.49 6.04 -7.22
CA ALA A 107 2.21 6.58 -6.80
C ALA A 107 2.34 8.05 -6.38
N LEU A 108 3.38 8.40 -5.61
CA LEU A 108 3.72 9.78 -5.28
C LEU A 108 4.04 10.61 -6.52
N ALA A 109 4.82 10.08 -7.46
CA ALA A 109 5.17 10.79 -8.69
C ALA A 109 3.95 11.08 -9.59
N VAL A 110 2.95 10.19 -9.58
CA VAL A 110 1.65 10.39 -10.22
C VAL A 110 0.85 11.45 -9.47
N ALA A 111 0.76 11.38 -8.14
CA ALA A 111 0.03 12.34 -7.33
C ALA A 111 0.64 13.76 -7.36
N ALA A 112 1.97 13.87 -7.43
CA ALA A 112 2.70 15.14 -7.48
C ALA A 112 2.52 15.90 -8.79
N GLN A 113 2.01 15.26 -9.86
CA GLN A 113 1.68 15.90 -11.14
C GLN A 113 2.82 16.72 -11.78
N GLY A 114 4.08 16.42 -11.44
CA GLY A 114 5.26 17.10 -12.00
C GLY A 114 5.86 18.17 -11.10
N GLU A 115 5.38 18.31 -9.87
CA GLU A 115 6.05 19.11 -8.85
C GLU A 115 7.27 18.38 -8.27
N ASP A 116 8.35 19.13 -8.10
CA ASP A 116 9.56 18.65 -7.42
C ASP A 116 9.33 18.61 -5.89
N GLY A 117 9.99 17.68 -5.20
CA GLY A 117 9.98 17.61 -3.74
C GLY A 117 8.86 16.75 -3.11
N GLY A 118 8.07 16.02 -3.92
CA GLY A 118 7.05 15.10 -3.41
C GLY A 118 5.62 15.56 -3.68
N ALA A 119 4.64 14.75 -3.28
CA ALA A 119 3.23 15.04 -3.52
C ALA A 119 2.66 15.91 -2.39
N ALA A 120 1.88 16.93 -2.73
CA ALA A 120 1.18 17.73 -1.73
C ALA A 120 0.21 16.85 -0.90
N VAL A 121 0.07 17.13 0.40
CA VAL A 121 -0.79 16.36 1.32
C VAL A 121 -2.21 16.12 0.78
N PRO A 122 -2.93 17.12 0.20
CA PRO A 122 -4.25 16.89 -0.38
C PRO A 122 -4.26 15.91 -1.57
N ALA A 123 -3.16 15.84 -2.33
CA ALA A 123 -3.03 14.87 -3.41
C ALA A 123 -2.82 13.45 -2.87
N VAL A 124 -2.02 13.31 -1.80
CA VAL A 124 -1.84 12.02 -1.11
C VAL A 124 -3.14 11.53 -0.49
N GLU A 125 -3.92 12.41 0.14
CA GLU A 125 -5.25 12.07 0.67
C GLU A 125 -6.17 11.51 -0.42
N ARG A 126 -6.21 12.14 -1.60
CA ARG A 126 -6.97 11.62 -2.76
C ARG A 126 -6.47 10.24 -3.19
N ALA A 127 -5.15 10.05 -3.27
CA ALA A 127 -4.57 8.76 -3.61
C ALA A 127 -4.98 7.66 -2.61
N LEU A 128 -4.94 7.94 -1.31
CA LEU A 128 -5.36 6.99 -0.27
C LEU A 128 -6.85 6.63 -0.39
N ARG A 129 -7.73 7.58 -0.70
CA ARG A 129 -9.16 7.31 -0.95
C ARG A 129 -9.39 6.40 -2.14
N VAL A 130 -8.65 6.64 -3.23
CA VAL A 130 -8.71 5.81 -4.44
C VAL A 130 -8.28 4.37 -4.16
N LEU A 131 -7.32 4.19 -3.25
CA LEU A 131 -6.86 2.89 -2.77
C LEU A 131 -7.79 2.26 -1.71
N GLY A 132 -8.96 2.85 -1.44
CA GLY A 132 -10.00 2.27 -0.59
C GLY A 132 -10.00 2.76 0.86
N ALA A 133 -9.13 3.71 1.24
CA ALA A 133 -9.21 4.30 2.57
C ALA A 133 -10.49 5.14 2.74
N SER A 134 -11.16 5.00 3.89
CA SER A 134 -12.28 5.88 4.26
C SER A 134 -11.85 7.36 4.27
N PRO A 135 -12.76 8.32 4.08
CA PRO A 135 -12.42 9.75 4.07
C PRO A 135 -11.60 10.22 5.27
N ASP A 136 -11.97 9.78 6.48
CA ASP A 136 -11.29 10.16 7.72
C ASP A 136 -9.91 9.52 7.83
N ALA A 137 -9.79 8.23 7.52
CA ALA A 137 -8.51 7.51 7.52
C ALA A 137 -7.53 8.08 6.47
N ALA A 138 -8.04 8.47 5.31
CA ALA A 138 -7.24 9.08 4.25
C ALA A 138 -6.71 10.46 4.67
N ALA A 139 -7.57 11.30 5.28
CA ALA A 139 -7.16 12.62 5.77
C ALA A 139 -6.13 12.49 6.89
N PHE A 140 -6.39 11.65 7.88
CA PHE A 140 -5.45 11.39 8.97
C PHE A 140 -4.12 10.79 8.47
N GLY A 141 -4.19 9.80 7.57
CA GLY A 141 -3.02 9.15 7.00
C GLY A 141 -2.15 10.11 6.20
N ALA A 142 -2.75 10.94 5.34
CA ALA A 142 -2.03 11.93 4.55
C ALA A 142 -1.35 12.99 5.43
N GLN A 143 -2.02 13.46 6.49
CA GLN A 143 -1.41 14.38 7.45
C GLN A 143 -0.28 13.72 8.26
N SER A 144 -0.44 12.47 8.64
CA SER A 144 0.59 11.73 9.41
C SER A 144 1.84 11.43 8.58
N LEU A 145 1.71 11.41 7.25
CA LEU A 145 2.82 11.24 6.31
C LEU A 145 3.67 12.50 6.15
N ASP A 146 3.11 13.68 6.40
CA ASP A 146 3.81 14.98 6.38
C ASP A 146 4.39 15.28 7.76
N ALA A 147 5.46 14.55 8.10
CA ALA A 147 6.04 14.53 9.45
C ALA A 147 6.78 15.82 9.82
N ASP A 148 7.30 16.56 8.84
CA ASP A 148 7.97 17.84 9.05
C ASP A 148 7.03 19.05 8.82
N HIS A 149 5.79 18.79 8.44
CA HIS A 149 4.72 19.78 8.25
C HIS A 149 5.05 20.82 7.17
N ASP A 150 5.76 20.40 6.12
CA ASP A 150 6.07 21.24 4.96
C ASP A 150 4.94 21.25 3.91
N GLY A 151 3.90 20.45 4.12
CA GLY A 151 2.72 20.32 3.26
C GLY A 151 2.91 19.31 2.12
N ARG A 152 4.01 18.56 2.10
CA ARG A 152 4.34 17.54 1.11
C ARG A 152 4.66 16.21 1.79
N VAL A 153 4.64 15.17 0.98
CA VAL A 153 5.04 13.82 1.38
C VAL A 153 6.12 13.36 0.43
N ALA A 154 7.31 13.13 0.97
CA ALA A 154 8.42 12.57 0.23
C ALA A 154 8.35 11.04 0.19
N GLU A 155 9.15 10.43 -0.70
CA GLU A 155 9.25 8.97 -0.80
C GLU A 155 9.69 8.34 0.53
N ALA A 156 10.64 8.98 1.22
CA ALA A 156 11.16 8.47 2.49
C ALA A 156 10.05 8.37 3.55
N ASP A 157 9.16 9.37 3.63
CA ASP A 157 8.06 9.40 4.59
C ASP A 157 7.04 8.31 4.27
N ALA A 158 6.69 8.13 2.99
CA ALA A 158 5.78 7.09 2.56
C ALA A 158 6.31 5.68 2.88
N VAL A 159 7.60 5.43 2.65
CA VAL A 159 8.22 4.13 2.96
C VAL A 159 8.29 3.91 4.47
N ALA A 160 8.69 4.92 5.24
CA ALA A 160 8.77 4.83 6.70
C ALA A 160 7.38 4.57 7.32
N ALA A 161 6.37 5.31 6.88
CA ALA A 161 4.99 5.13 7.34
C ALA A 161 4.42 3.78 6.92
N PHE A 162 4.76 3.28 5.72
CA PHE A 162 4.34 1.96 5.28
C PHE A 162 4.96 0.86 6.16
N SER A 163 6.26 0.96 6.47
CA SER A 163 6.94 0.07 7.43
C SER A 163 6.25 0.10 8.80
N ALA A 164 6.01 1.30 9.33
CA ALA A 164 5.35 1.50 10.62
C ALA A 164 3.91 1.00 10.64
N TYR A 165 3.19 1.13 9.52
CA TYR A 165 1.87 0.53 9.38
C TYR A 165 2.00 -0.98 9.63
N PHE A 166 3.00 -1.67 9.07
CA PHE A 166 3.13 -3.12 9.26
C PHE A 166 3.54 -3.60 10.66
N THR A 167 4.22 -2.78 11.46
CA THR A 167 4.67 -3.14 12.82
C THR A 167 3.58 -3.13 13.88
N VAL A 168 2.51 -2.34 13.70
CA VAL A 168 1.45 -2.14 14.72
C VAL A 168 0.49 -3.35 14.87
N ILE A 169 0.77 -4.49 14.23
CA ILE A 169 0.00 -5.73 14.45
C ILE A 169 0.55 -6.49 15.67
N GLU A 170 0.16 -6.08 16.87
CA GLU A 170 0.46 -6.81 18.11
C GLU A 170 -0.66 -7.82 18.44
N PRO A 171 -0.39 -9.14 18.50
CA PRO A 171 -1.26 -10.07 19.20
C PRO A 171 -1.05 -9.94 20.70
N ASP A 172 -2.10 -10.08 21.52
CA ASP A 172 -1.88 -10.36 22.94
C ASP A 172 -1.08 -11.66 23.10
N ALA A 173 -0.17 -11.64 24.07
CA ALA A 173 0.56 -12.81 24.52
C ALA A 173 -0.33 -13.75 25.35
#